data_AF-A0A1F4AV99-F1
#
_entry.id   AF-A0A1F4AV99-F1
#
_cell.length_a   1.000
_cell.length_b   1.000
_cell.length_c   1.000
_cell.angle_alpha   90.00
_cell.angle_beta   90.00
_cell.angle_gamma   90.00
#
_symmetry.space_group_name_H-M   'P 1'
#
loop_
_entity.id
_entity.type
_entity.pdbx_description
1 polymer ?
#
loop_
_entity_poly.entity_id
_entity_poly.type
_entity_poly.pdbx_seq_one_letter_code
_entity_poly.pdbx_strand_id
1 'polypeptide(L)' 'MSEILWFTLVAIGLYFFSDWLLDFIERLRGKRFGENRPLIFFAIILPLAVASFWLLRRLSGGE' A
#
# COMPACT_ATOMS: atom_id res chain seq x y z
N MET A 1 -3.96 14.86 18.69
CA MET A 1 -5.29 14.53 18.09
C MET A 1 -5.27 14.65 16.57
N SER A 2 -4.69 15.72 16.00
CA SER A 2 -4.59 15.95 14.54
C SER A 2 -3.68 14.96 13.80
N GLU A 3 -2.59 14.49 14.41
CA GLU A 3 -1.66 13.54 13.78
C GLU A 3 -2.32 12.19 13.45
N ILE A 4 -3.25 11.74 14.30
CA ILE A 4 -3.96 10.48 14.08
C ILE A 4 -4.78 10.54 12.78
N LEU A 5 -5.36 11.69 12.45
CA LEU A 5 -6.11 11.90 11.22
C LEU A 5 -5.21 11.74 10.00
N TRP A 6 -3.99 12.30 10.06
CA TRP A 6 -3.00 12.15 8.99
C TRP A 6 -2.53 10.72 8.84
N PHE A 7 -2.22 10.04 9.94
CA PHE A 7 -1.85 8.63 9.91
C PHE A 7 -2.98 7.77 9.34
N THR A 8 -4.24 8.03 9.72
CA THR A 8 -5.39 7.34 9.17
C THR A 8 -5.58 7.63 7.68
N LEU A 9 -5.42 8.88 7.22
CA LEU A 9 -5.48 9.25 5.81
C LEU A 9 -4.42 8.53 4.98
N VAL A 10 -3.19 8.47 5.48
CA VAL A 10 -2.08 7.74 4.84
C VAL A 10 -2.38 6.25 4.81
N ALA A 11 -2.89 5.67 5.90
CA ALA A 11 -3.27 4.26 5.96
C ALA A 11 -4.40 3.92 4.97
N ILE A 12 -5.42 4.79 4.86
CA ILE A 12 -6.49 4.66 3.87
C ILE A 12 -5.90 4.72 2.46
N GLY A 13 -5.05 5.70 2.16
CA GLY A 13 -4.40 5.83 0.86
C GLY A 13 -3.58 4.60 0.49
N LEU A 14 -2.79 4.08 1.44
CA LEU A 14 -2.02 2.84 1.29
C LEU A 14 -2.90 1.62 1.05
N TYR A 15 -4.02 1.52 1.75
CA TYR A 15 -4.98 0.44 1.58
C TYR A 15 -5.58 0.46 0.17
N PHE A 16 -6.08 1.61 -0.28
CA PHE A 16 -6.64 1.77 -1.62
C PHE A 16 -5.62 1.52 -2.72
N PHE A 17 -4.39 2.02 -2.56
CA PHE A 17 -3.33 1.79 -3.54
C PHE A 17 -2.92 0.33 -3.61
N SER A 18 -2.84 -0.35 -2.46
CA SER A 18 -2.51 -1.78 -2.39
C SER A 18 -3.60 -2.64 -3.03
N ASP A 19 -4.87 -2.32 -2.78
CA ASP A 19 -6.00 -3.03 -3.38
C ASP A 19 -6.06 -2.80 -4.90
N TRP A 20 -5.83 -1.55 -5.34
CA TRP A 20 -5.72 -1.23 -6.76
C TRP A 20 -4.58 -1.98 -7.44
N LEU A 21 -3.40 -2.05 -6.81
CA LEU A 21 -2.25 -2.74 -7.36
C LEU A 21 -2.48 -4.25 -7.42
N LEU A 22 -3.13 -4.82 -6.40
CA LEU A 22 -3.53 -6.22 -6.39
C LEU A 22 -4.51 -6.52 -7.53
N ASP A 23 -5.54 -5.71 -7.69
CA ASP A 23 -6.51 -5.83 -8.78
C ASP A 23 -5.85 -5.67 -10.16
N PHE A 24 -4.88 -4.76 -10.28
CA PHE A 24 -4.08 -4.59 -11.50
C PHE A 24 -3.27 -5.85 -11.82
N ILE A 25 -2.60 -6.44 -10.83
CA ILE A 25 -1.84 -7.68 -10.98
C ILE A 25 -2.78 -8.85 -11.32
N GLU A 26 -3.96 -8.94 -10.70
CA GLU A 26 -4.98 -9.95 -11.03
C GLU A 26 -5.47 -9.83 -12.47
N ARG A 27 -5.69 -8.60 -12.94
CA ARG A 27 -6.09 -8.31 -14.34
C ARG A 27 -4.97 -8.68 -15.32
N LEU A 28 -3.72 -8.32 -15.02
CA LEU A 28 -2.57 -8.67 -15.86
C LEU A 28 -2.35 -10.19 -15.93
N ARG A 29 -2.53 -10.90 -14.81
CA ARG A 29 -2.41 -12.36 -14.76
C ARG A 29 -3.59 -13.06 -15.46
N GLY A 30 -4.73 -12.39 -15.60
CA GLY A 30 -5.97 -12.96 -16.14
C GLY A 30 -6.60 -14.03 -15.24
N LYS A 31 -6.13 -14.17 -13.99
CA LYS A 31 -6.64 -15.11 -12.99
C LYS A 31 -6.66 -14.42 -11.62
N ARG A 32 -7.81 -14.46 -10.95
CA ARG A 32 -7.95 -14.02 -9.56
C ARG A 32 -7.15 -14.92 -8.63
N PHE A 33 -6.58 -14.35 -7.57
CA PHE A 33 -5.76 -15.08 -6.60
C PHE A 33 -6.56 -16.00 -5.66
N GLY A 34 -7.89 -16.07 -5.79
CA GLY A 34 -8.75 -17.01 -5.06
C GLY A 34 -8.54 -16.88 -3.54
N GLU A 35 -8.23 -18.00 -2.88
CA GLU A 35 -7.94 -18.07 -1.44
C GLU A 35 -6.66 -17.32 -1.02
N ASN A 36 -5.70 -17.10 -1.93
CA ASN A 36 -4.44 -16.44 -1.61
C ASN A 36 -4.51 -14.91 -1.68
N ARG A 37 -5.66 -14.32 -2.05
CA ARG A 37 -5.84 -12.86 -2.20
C ARG A 37 -5.45 -12.06 -0.93
N PRO A 38 -5.85 -12.47 0.30
CA PRO A 38 -5.44 -11.77 1.52
C PRO A 38 -3.93 -11.82 1.78
N LEU A 39 -3.30 -12.97 1.46
CA LEU A 39 -1.87 -13.17 1.64
C LEU A 39 -1.07 -12.27 0.70
N ILE A 40 -1.53 -12.11 -0.54
CA ILE A 40 -0.88 -11.26 -1.54
C ILE A 40 -1.15 -9.78 -1.25
N PHE A 41 -2.36 -9.43 -0.82
CA PHE A 41 -2.64 -8.09 -0.32
C PHE A 41 -1.65 -7.71 0.79
N PHE A 42 -1.44 -8.60 1.76
CA PHE A 42 -0.46 -8.41 2.83
C PHE A 42 0.97 -8.27 2.31
N ALA A 43 1.36 -9.12 1.35
CA ALA A 43 2.67 -9.06 0.71
C ALA A 43 2.89 -7.78 -0.12
N ILE A 44 1.82 -7.11 -0.57
CA ILE A 44 1.88 -5.82 -1.28
C ILE A 44 1.93 -4.67 -0.29
N ILE A 45 0.99 -4.60 0.66
CA ILE A 45 0.85 -3.44 1.54
C ILE A 45 2.06 -3.27 2.48
N LEU A 46 2.70 -4.35 2.92
CA LEU A 46 3.90 -4.29 3.76
C LEU A 46 5.07 -3.54 3.11
N PRO A 47 5.61 -3.99 1.95
CA PRO A 47 6.68 -3.27 1.29
C PRO A 47 6.22 -1.89 0.79
N LEU A 48 4.96 -1.73 0.42
CA LEU A 48 4.43 -0.42 0.02
C LEU A 48 4.42 0.58 1.18
N ALA A 49 4.09 0.13 2.39
CA ALA A 49 4.16 0.94 3.60
C ALA A 49 5.59 1.35 3.88
N VAL A 50 6.53 0.39 3.87
CA VAL A 50 7.96 0.67 4.06
C VAL A 50 8.48 1.64 3.00
N ALA A 51 8.14 1.42 1.72
CA ALA A 51 8.52 2.29 0.63
C ALA A 51 7.91 3.68 0.76
N SER A 52 6.66 3.80 1.21
CA SER A 52 6.00 5.10 1.46
C SER A 52 6.72 5.88 2.55
N PHE A 53 7.02 5.25 3.69
CA PHE A 53 7.78 5.89 4.76
C PHE A 53 9.21 6.25 4.33
N TRP A 54 9.85 5.37 3.54
CA TRP A 54 11.18 5.63 3.01
C TRP A 54 11.19 6.80 2.02
N LEU A 55 10.20 6.86 1.13
CA LEU A 55 10.02 7.94 0.16
C LEU A 55 9.72 9.26 0.87
N LEU A 56 8.80 9.25 1.84
CA LEU A 56 8.50 10.41 2.67
C LEU A 56 9.76 10.91 3.39
N ARG A 57 10.56 10.00 3.96
CA ARG A 57 11.83 10.37 4.62
C ARG A 57 12.85 10.91 3.62
N ARG A 58 12.91 10.40 2.40
CA ARG A 58 13.84 10.90 1.37
C ARG A 58 13.41 12.25 0.81
N LEU A 59 12.11 12.48 0.66
CA LEU A 59 11.56 13.78 0.24
C LEU A 59 11.62 14.82 1.37
N SER A 60 11.47 14.39 2.63
CA SER A 60 11.57 15.26 3.81
C SER A 60 13.01 15.46 4.30
N GLY A 61 13.94 14.58 3.94
CA GLY A 61 15.35 14.58 4.34
C GLY A 61 16.29 15.17 3.29
N GLY A 62 15.77 16.07 2.45
CA GLY A 62 16.54 16.86 1.49
C GLY A 62 17.05 18.18 2.06
N GLU A 63 17.59 18.17 3.28
CA GLU A 63 18.37 19.25 3.90
C GLU A 63 19.71 18.70 4.43
#